data_AF-A0A928EEB1-F1
#
_entry.id   AF-A0A928EEB1-F1
#
_cell.length_a   1.000
_cell.length_b   1.000
_cell.length_c   1.000
_cell.angle_alpha   90.00
_cell.angle_beta   90.00
_cell.angle_gamma   90.00
#
_symmetry.space_group_name_H-M   'P 1'
#
loop_
_entity.id
_entity.type
_entity.pdbx_description
1 polymer ?
#
loop_
_entity_poly.entity_id
_entity_poly.type
_entity_poly.pdbx_seq_one_letter_code
_entity_poly.pdbx_strand_id
1 'polypeptide(L)'
;MEPNYKEMVTKDPSGFVLLADYVPAIIQEIRYYSTYNFIGDRIDGYEEPCALLTKEAARALKAVSNELIVHGYRLKVFDAYR
;
A
#
# COMPACT_ATOMS: atom_id res chain seq x y z
N MET A 1 -10.55 10.19 -18.55
CA MET A 1 -9.87 10.77 -17.37
C MET A 1 -9.89 9.67 -16.33
N GLU A 2 -8.74 9.15 -15.93
CA GLU A 2 -8.70 8.12 -14.89
C GLU A 2 -9.11 8.71 -13.53
N PRO A 3 -9.82 7.96 -12.68
CA PRO A 3 -10.26 8.45 -11.38
C PRO A 3 -9.05 8.74 -10.48
N ASN A 4 -9.05 9.90 -9.81
CA ASN A 4 -8.06 10.19 -8.77
C ASN A 4 -8.37 9.36 -7.51
N TYR A 5 -7.82 8.15 -7.44
CA TYR A 5 -8.06 7.20 -6.35
C TYR A 5 -7.65 7.77 -4.98
N LYS A 6 -6.68 8.68 -4.95
CA LYS A 6 -6.28 9.44 -3.76
C LYS A 6 -7.43 10.26 -3.17
N GLU A 7 -8.21 10.93 -4.00
CA GLU A 7 -9.38 11.70 -3.56
C GLU A 7 -10.54 10.80 -3.12
N MET A 8 -10.68 9.62 -3.72
CA MET A 8 -11.73 8.66 -3.35
C MET A 8 -11.47 8.05 -1.97
N VAL A 9 -10.25 7.55 -1.73
CA VAL A 9 -9.88 6.92 -0.45
C VAL A 9 -9.87 7.92 0.71
N THR A 10 -9.42 9.16 0.48
CA THR A 10 -9.41 10.18 1.54
C THR A 10 -10.80 10.61 1.99
N LYS A 11 -11.82 10.42 1.17
CA LYS A 11 -13.24 10.70 1.48
C LYS A 11 -14.04 9.44 1.82
N ASP A 12 -13.41 8.28 1.88
CA ASP A 12 -14.09 7.00 2.01
C ASP A 12 -14.41 6.64 3.49
N PRO A 13 -15.68 6.42 3.85
CA PRO A 13 -16.07 5.93 5.17
C PRO A 13 -15.71 4.46 5.41
N SER A 14 -15.25 3.70 4.41
CA SER A 14 -14.85 2.28 4.51
C SER A 14 -13.75 2.00 5.54
N GLY A 15 -13.01 3.03 5.94
CA GLY A 15 -11.91 2.89 6.91
C GLY A 15 -10.60 2.42 6.29
N PHE A 16 -10.46 2.48 4.95
CA PHE A 16 -9.20 2.25 4.27
C PHE A 16 -8.34 3.53 4.20
N VAL A 17 -7.04 3.33 4.04
CA VAL A 17 -6.04 4.37 3.82
C VAL A 17 -5.02 3.90 2.79
N LEU A 18 -4.43 4.88 2.10
CA LEU A 18 -3.24 4.64 1.28
C LEU A 18 -2.01 4.53 2.18
N LEU A 19 -1.26 3.45 2.01
CA LEU A 19 -0.05 3.23 2.79
C LEU A 19 1.00 4.32 2.56
N ALA A 20 1.12 4.81 1.31
CA ALA A 20 2.06 5.87 0.96
C ALA A 20 1.86 7.15 1.78
N ASP A 21 0.60 7.48 2.09
CA ASP A 21 0.26 8.68 2.85
C ASP A 21 0.33 8.41 4.36
N TYR A 22 -0.03 7.21 4.82
CA TYR A 22 -0.07 6.88 6.24
C TYR A 22 1.30 6.53 6.85
N VAL A 23 2.14 5.81 6.09
CA VAL A 23 3.51 5.41 6.47
C VAL A 23 4.48 5.63 5.30
N PRO A 24 4.85 6.89 4.99
CA PRO A 24 5.67 7.22 3.81
C PRO A 24 7.07 6.58 3.80
N ALA A 25 7.53 6.09 4.95
CA ALA A 25 8.82 5.44 5.07
C ALA A 25 8.87 4.04 4.45
N ILE A 26 7.72 3.42 4.15
CA ILE A 26 7.63 2.08 3.59
C ILE A 26 7.76 2.12 2.06
N ILE A 27 8.62 1.26 1.53
CA ILE A 27 8.81 1.11 0.09
C ILE A 27 7.69 0.22 -0.46
N GLN A 28 7.03 0.65 -1.53
CA GLN A 28 5.98 -0.11 -2.19
C GLN A 28 6.45 -0.59 -3.57
N GLU A 29 6.36 -1.89 -3.80
CA GLU A 29 6.65 -2.55 -5.08
C GLU A 29 5.46 -3.47 -5.36
N ILE A 30 4.29 -2.87 -5.65
CA ILE A 30 3.01 -3.58 -5.77
C ILE A 30 3.05 -4.51 -6.98
N ARG A 31 3.41 -5.77 -6.75
CA ARG A 31 3.81 -6.70 -7.81
C ARG A 31 2.66 -7.10 -8.71
N TYR A 32 1.46 -7.23 -8.14
CA TYR A 32 0.26 -7.59 -8.89
C TYR A 32 -0.27 -6.50 -9.81
N TYR A 33 0.17 -5.25 -9.65
CA TYR A 33 -0.07 -4.19 -10.64
C TYR A 33 0.81 -4.35 -11.90
N SER A 34 1.94 -5.05 -11.78
CA SER A 34 2.94 -5.17 -12.86
C SER A 34 3.03 -6.58 -13.42
N THR A 35 3.77 -6.78 -14.51
CA THR A 35 4.13 -8.11 -15.02
C THR A 35 5.18 -8.82 -14.14
N TYR A 36 5.78 -8.14 -13.16
CA TYR A 36 6.75 -8.72 -12.23
C TYR A 36 6.06 -9.45 -11.08
N ASN A 37 5.30 -10.48 -11.43
CA ASN A 37 4.69 -11.44 -10.51
C ASN A 37 4.67 -12.82 -11.17
N PHE A 38 4.21 -13.85 -10.46
CA PHE A 38 4.27 -15.23 -10.92
C PHE A 38 3.39 -15.54 -12.14
N ILE A 39 2.32 -14.76 -12.38
CA ILE A 39 1.44 -14.88 -13.55
C ILE A 39 2.10 -14.28 -14.80
N GLY A 40 3.00 -13.30 -14.62
CA GLY A 40 3.62 -12.58 -15.74
C GLY A 40 2.73 -11.50 -16.35
N ASP A 41 1.54 -11.25 -15.77
CA ASP A 41 0.59 -10.21 -16.19
C ASP A 41 -0.02 -9.51 -14.98
N ARG A 42 -0.60 -8.32 -15.19
CA ARG A 42 -1.32 -7.57 -14.15
C ARG A 42 -2.53 -8.37 -13.69
N ILE A 43 -2.73 -8.47 -12.37
CA ILE A 43 -3.88 -9.15 -11.79
C ILE A 43 -5.09 -8.24 -11.81
N ASP A 44 -6.26 -8.77 -12.17
CA ASP A 44 -7.53 -8.05 -12.13
C ASP A 44 -7.80 -7.46 -10.73
N GLY A 45 -8.28 -6.22 -10.70
CA GLY A 45 -8.49 -5.45 -9.46
C GLY A 45 -7.28 -4.65 -8.96
N TYR A 46 -6.07 -4.94 -9.45
CA TYR A 46 -4.89 -4.11 -9.20
C TYR A 46 -4.77 -3.02 -10.27
N GLU A 47 -5.61 -1.99 -10.16
CA GLU A 47 -5.70 -0.91 -11.15
C GLU A 47 -4.61 0.15 -10.99
N GLU A 48 -3.98 0.25 -9.82
CA GLU A 48 -2.96 1.25 -9.47
C GLU A 48 -1.82 0.61 -8.65
N PRO A 49 -0.57 1.12 -8.74
CA PRO A 49 0.56 0.61 -7.97
C PRO A 49 0.56 1.11 -6.51
N CYS A 50 -0.58 1.00 -5.83
CA CYS A 50 -0.74 1.49 -4.45
C CYS A 50 -1.17 0.37 -3.48
N ALA A 51 -0.72 0.44 -2.24
CA ALA A 51 -1.21 -0.41 -1.16
C ALA A 51 -2.35 0.27 -0.38
N LEU A 52 -3.50 -0.39 -0.37
CA LEU A 52 -4.63 -0.04 0.48
C LEU A 52 -4.61 -0.92 1.73
N LEU A 53 -4.81 -0.30 2.89
CA LEU A 53 -4.89 -0.98 4.17
C LEU A 53 -6.06 -0.44 4.97
N THR A 54 -6.62 -1.25 5.86
CA THR A 54 -7.48 -0.71 6.91
C THR A 54 -6.68 0.26 7.79
N LYS A 55 -7.33 1.27 8.37
CA LYS A 55 -6.70 2.20 9.32
C LYS A 55 -6.02 1.49 10.48
N GLU A 56 -6.56 0.36 10.92
CA GLU A 56 -5.98 -0.45 11.99
C GLU A 56 -4.68 -1.12 11.56
N ALA A 57 -4.67 -1.78 10.39
CA ALA A 57 -3.46 -2.40 9.85
C ALA A 57 -2.37 -1.34 9.58
N ALA A 58 -2.74 -0.17 9.05
CA ALA A 58 -1.81 0.92 8.82
C ALA A 58 -1.19 1.46 10.12
N ARG A 59 -1.96 1.53 11.22
CA ARG A 59 -1.44 1.89 12.56
C ARG A 59 -0.44 0.86 13.07
N ALA A 60 -0.78 -0.42 13.00
CA ALA A 60 0.12 -1.49 13.45
C ALA A 60 1.43 -1.49 12.63
N LEU A 61 1.31 -1.37 11.31
CA LEU A 61 2.45 -1.33 10.40
C LEU A 61 3.34 -0.09 10.63
N LYS A 62 2.74 1.06 10.97
CA LYS A 62 3.49 2.26 11.36
C LYS A 62 4.33 2.03 12.61
N ALA A 63 3.79 1.36 13.63
CA ALA A 63 4.52 1.07 14.86
C ALA A 63 5.77 0.22 14.57
N VAL A 64 5.60 -0.88 13.82
CA VAL A 64 6.71 -1.75 13.41
C VAL A 64 7.71 -1.00 12.53
N SER A 65 7.24 -0.20 11.57
CA SER A 65 8.11 0.61 10.72
C SER A 65 8.97 1.58 11.55
N ASN A 66 8.41 2.22 12.57
CA ASN A 66 9.14 3.15 13.42
C ASN A 66 10.23 2.42 14.23
N GLU A 67 9.91 1.24 14.77
CA GLU A 67 10.88 0.42 15.50
C GLU A 67 12.05 -0.01 14.60
N LEU A 68 11.75 -0.49 13.39
CA LEU A 68 12.75 -0.96 12.43
C LEU A 68 13.65 0.16 11.90
N ILE A 69 13.12 1.38 11.75
CA ILE A 69 13.90 2.54 11.33
C ILE A 69 15.04 2.83 12.33
N VAL A 70 14.81 2.68 13.63
CA VAL A 70 15.84 2.88 14.67
C VAL A 70 16.99 1.89 14.50
N HIS A 71 16.72 0.71 13.94
CA HIS A 71 17.69 -0.33 13.67
C HIS A 71 18.33 -0.22 12.27
N GLY A 72 18.01 0.83 11.51
CA GLY A 72 18.53 1.04 10.15
C GLY A 72 17.81 0.24 9.06
N TYR A 73 16.64 -0.32 9.35
CA TYR A 73 15.85 -1.10 8.39
C TYR A 73 14.66 -0.31 7.84
N ARG A 74 14.19 -0.72 6.66
CA ARG A 74 12.92 -0.26 6.07
C ARG A 74 12.11 -1.46 5.62
N LEU A 75 10.79 -1.34 5.71
CA LEU A 75 9.87 -2.33 5.17
C LEU A 75 9.71 -2.12 3.66
N LYS A 76 9.61 -3.22 2.93
CA LYS A 76 9.16 -3.24 1.53
C LYS A 76 7.88 -4.08 1.44
N VAL A 77 6.84 -3.51 0.85
CA VAL A 77 5.52 -4.14 0.66
C VAL A 77 5.35 -4.50 -0.81
N PHE A 78 4.97 -5.76 -1.05
CA PHE A 78 4.73 -6.30 -2.40
C PHE A 78 3.24 -6.43 -2.75
N ASP A 79 2.39 -6.53 -1.74
CA ASP A 79 0.93 -6.66 -1.86
C ASP A 79 0.22 -6.19 -0.58
N ALA A 80 -1.07 -5.87 -0.68
CA ALA A 80 -1.91 -5.42 0.43
C ALA A 80 -3.36 -5.95 0.29
N TYR A 81 -4.38 -5.09 0.39
CA TYR A 81 -5.78 -5.46 0.21
C TYR A 81 -6.03 -6.12 -1.17
N ARG A 82 -6.89 -7.13 -1.18
CA ARG A 82 -7.39 -7.87 -2.35
C ARG A 82 -8.85 -8.22 -2.14
#